data_AF-D0Z0D3-F1
#
_entry.id   AF-D0Z0D3-F1
#
_cell.length_a   1.000
_cell.length_b   1.000
_cell.length_c   1.000
_cell.angle_alpha   90.00
_cell.angle_beta   90.00
_cell.angle_gamma   90.00
#
_symmetry.space_group_name_H-M   'P 1'
#
loop_
_entity.id
_entity.type
_entity.pdbx_description
1 polymer ?
#
loop_
_entity_poly.entity_id
_entity_poly.type
_entity_poly.pdbx_seq_one_letter_code
_entity_poly.pdbx_strand_id
1 'polypeptide(L)'
;MKKFFKPLSLTAFALAFSTAAHASSSLKIKGLDGKLESNVEAYLSGIPKEDYSATLRFQEQVEDEVKQALQALGYYQPSIDYRAKPDGDEIDITITVDAGTATHIAKSDIEITGAAANDPDFLALIRNSGLSIGDQLNHGNYEAFKSSLSSLALKKGYFDAEMTKSVMEVAPSRAEAFIIIHFDSGKRYNFGQTLFQGSQIDQDRLDSLIPYQENEPYLASKLGLFNERLSSVGWFSSIFVGGDVNERKGDEIPIHVALSPAVRNKVEVGMGYSTDVGYNFKLNWKKPWINSKGHSLTVKSEFSKVQPKIEAAYKIPLDDVLNNYYQVIGGIRYVDNHDTRSTEYSAGLERHWKLESGWKRVASLRWLYEDYKQGEFESGVAHMLIPGLTYSRTRTRGGAMPTWGDRQMFSVEVTDPALGSDNRLARLRGQTAWIRSLSENQRGLFRLDAGAVFTDHLATVPPSMRFFAGGDNSIRGYGYESVGPRDSAGKLLGGKYMATSSLEYQYRVYGDWWGAIFYDYGSAWNDSPDWVSGAGVGVRWASPVGPVTLDFAWGLDKEKDKFQLHFSLGPEL
;
A
#
# COMPACT_ATOMS: atom_id res chain seq x y z
N MET A 1 18.44 -92.49 -13.77
CA MET A 1 19.25 -92.23 -14.99
C MET A 1 19.57 -90.73 -15.08
N LYS A 2 20.86 -90.39 -15.28
CA LYS A 2 21.47 -89.20 -15.95
C LYS A 2 21.01 -87.78 -15.54
N LYS A 3 21.84 -86.99 -14.82
CA LYS A 3 22.89 -86.00 -15.26
C LYS A 3 22.30 -84.80 -16.07
N PHE A 4 22.64 -83.51 -15.88
CA PHE A 4 23.93 -82.80 -16.05
C PHE A 4 23.75 -81.30 -15.61
N PHE A 5 24.58 -80.73 -14.71
CA PHE A 5 25.65 -79.71 -14.90
C PHE A 5 25.31 -78.20 -14.81
N LYS A 6 26.02 -77.49 -13.89
CA LYS A 6 26.38 -76.04 -13.85
C LYS A 6 27.44 -75.72 -14.97
N PRO A 7 28.02 -74.49 -15.20
CA PRO A 7 28.12 -73.27 -14.36
C PRO A 7 28.25 -71.86 -15.05
N LEU A 8 28.42 -70.82 -14.20
CA LEU A 8 29.32 -69.63 -14.30
C LEU A 8 28.81 -68.23 -14.74
N SER A 9 28.95 -67.26 -13.80
CA SER A 9 29.40 -65.85 -13.90
C SER A 9 28.50 -64.83 -14.64
N LEU A 10 28.38 -63.53 -14.27
CA LEU A 10 29.22 -62.63 -13.49
C LEU A 10 28.40 -61.35 -13.10
N THR A 11 28.80 -60.72 -11.98
CA THR A 11 28.67 -59.27 -11.63
C THR A 11 27.36 -58.70 -11.06
N ALA A 12 27.38 -58.53 -9.75
CA ALA A 12 26.59 -57.55 -9.00
C ALA A 12 27.29 -56.18 -9.02
N PHE A 13 26.54 -55.09 -9.19
CA PHE A 13 26.99 -53.74 -8.84
C PHE A 13 25.98 -53.15 -7.84
N ALA A 14 26.35 -53.17 -6.56
CA ALA A 14 25.65 -52.47 -5.49
C ALA A 14 26.20 -51.05 -5.42
N LEU A 15 25.38 -50.06 -5.77
CA LEU A 15 25.61 -48.66 -5.40
C LEU A 15 25.03 -48.45 -4.00
N ALA A 16 25.88 -48.59 -2.99
CA ALA A 16 25.61 -48.12 -1.65
C ALA A 16 25.73 -46.58 -1.64
N PHE A 17 24.60 -45.89 -1.47
CA PHE A 17 24.62 -44.49 -1.05
C PHE A 17 24.90 -44.46 0.45
N SER A 18 26.15 -44.16 0.80
CA SER A 18 26.55 -43.82 2.17
C SER A 18 25.98 -42.43 2.50
N THR A 19 24.99 -42.36 3.37
CA THR A 19 24.64 -41.10 4.04
C THR A 19 25.77 -40.76 5.00
N ALA A 20 26.68 -39.87 4.62
CA ALA A 20 27.53 -39.19 5.59
C ALA A 20 26.61 -38.28 6.43
N ALA A 21 26.29 -38.72 7.64
CA ALA A 21 25.76 -37.82 8.65
C ALA A 21 26.88 -36.85 9.01
N HIS A 22 26.81 -35.61 8.50
CA HIS A 22 27.60 -34.52 9.05
C HIS A 22 27.04 -34.20 10.44
N ALA A 23 27.67 -34.74 11.47
CA ALA A 23 27.51 -34.25 12.83
C ALA A 23 28.26 -32.92 12.96
N SER A 24 27.76 -32.03 13.82
CA SER A 24 28.19 -30.63 13.90
C SER A 24 28.50 -30.28 15.36
N SER A 25 29.67 -29.69 15.63
CA SER A 25 30.05 -29.14 16.93
C SER A 25 28.90 -28.33 17.54
N SER A 26 28.61 -28.58 18.82
CA SER A 26 27.44 -28.03 19.49
C SER A 26 27.82 -27.22 20.73
N LEU A 27 27.14 -26.09 20.91
CA LEU A 27 27.26 -25.22 22.08
C LEU A 27 25.87 -25.14 22.74
N LYS A 28 25.80 -25.48 24.03
CA LYS A 28 24.56 -25.48 24.81
C LYS A 28 24.71 -24.58 26.04
N ILE A 29 23.74 -23.69 26.23
CA ILE A 29 23.64 -22.83 27.41
C ILE A 29 22.67 -23.47 28.41
N LYS A 30 22.97 -23.35 29.71
CA LYS A 30 22.10 -23.79 30.81
C LYS A 30 22.09 -22.76 31.92
N GLY A 31 20.97 -22.63 32.62
CA GLY A 31 20.85 -21.77 33.81
C GLY A 31 20.33 -20.35 33.54
N LEU A 32 20.01 -20.03 32.28
CA LEU A 32 19.34 -18.80 31.87
C LEU A 32 18.00 -19.14 31.23
N ASP A 33 17.01 -18.27 31.40
CA ASP A 33 15.69 -18.39 30.78
C ASP A 33 15.29 -17.09 30.08
N GLY A 34 14.47 -17.19 29.04
CA GLY A 34 13.79 -16.06 28.42
C GLY A 34 14.75 -15.03 27.81
N LYS A 35 14.64 -13.75 28.21
CA LYS A 35 15.41 -12.64 27.60
C LYS A 35 16.92 -12.79 27.79
N LEU A 36 17.37 -13.39 28.90
CA LEU A 36 18.80 -13.56 29.18
C LEU A 36 19.40 -14.63 28.26
N GLU A 37 18.72 -15.77 28.15
CA GLU A 37 19.11 -16.87 27.26
C GLU A 37 19.17 -16.39 25.81
N SER A 38 18.10 -15.77 25.30
CA SER A 38 18.07 -15.27 23.91
C SER A 38 19.14 -14.22 23.62
N ASN A 39 19.48 -13.34 24.58
CA ASN A 39 20.53 -12.35 24.38
C ASN A 39 21.92 -12.99 24.33
N VAL A 40 22.19 -13.94 25.23
CA VAL A 40 23.47 -14.67 25.23
C VAL A 40 23.62 -15.51 23.96
N GLU A 41 22.56 -16.19 23.51
CA GLU A 41 22.55 -16.92 22.24
C GLU A 41 22.86 -16.01 21.05
N ALA A 42 22.30 -14.80 21.03
CA ALA A 42 22.56 -13.84 19.96
C ALA A 42 24.04 -13.44 19.89
N TYR A 43 24.68 -13.15 21.03
CA TYR A 43 26.11 -12.84 21.08
C TYR A 43 26.97 -14.03 20.62
N LEU A 44 26.68 -15.23 21.14
CA LEU A 44 27.45 -16.44 20.80
C LEU A 44 27.21 -16.92 19.36
N SER A 45 26.08 -16.58 18.72
CA SER A 45 25.81 -16.91 17.32
C SER A 45 26.78 -16.23 16.33
N GLY A 46 27.47 -15.16 16.77
CA GLY A 46 28.51 -14.49 16.00
C GLY A 46 29.81 -15.29 15.88
N ILE A 47 29.98 -16.36 16.68
CA ILE A 47 31.15 -17.23 16.63
C ILE A 47 30.88 -18.39 15.66
N PRO A 48 31.65 -18.52 14.55
CA PRO A 48 31.54 -19.64 13.63
C PRO A 48 31.77 -20.98 14.34
N LYS A 49 30.98 -22.01 13.99
CA LYS A 49 31.13 -23.36 14.56
C LYS A 49 32.50 -23.98 14.30
N GLU A 50 33.18 -23.54 13.23
CA GLU A 50 34.53 -23.98 12.84
C GLU A 50 35.59 -23.54 13.86
N ASP A 51 35.33 -22.46 14.59
CA ASP A 51 36.25 -21.91 15.59
C ASP A 51 36.08 -22.57 16.98
N TYR A 52 35.07 -23.43 17.15
CA TYR A 52 34.79 -24.08 18.41
C TYR A 52 35.96 -24.97 18.81
N SER A 53 36.57 -24.69 19.96
CA SER A 53 37.76 -25.40 20.42
C SER A 53 37.82 -25.53 21.94
N ALA A 54 38.59 -26.50 22.42
CA ALA A 54 38.82 -26.72 23.85
C ALA A 54 39.96 -25.83 24.38
N THR A 55 40.37 -24.82 23.61
CA THR A 55 41.50 -23.96 23.98
C THR A 55 41.07 -22.95 25.04
N LEU A 56 42.01 -22.59 25.93
CA LEU A 56 41.76 -21.56 26.94
C LEU A 56 41.35 -20.23 26.32
N ARG A 57 41.95 -19.86 25.18
CA ARG A 57 41.63 -18.63 24.45
C ARG A 57 40.17 -18.61 23.97
N PHE A 58 39.67 -19.74 23.48
CA PHE A 58 38.28 -19.83 23.04
C PHE A 58 37.32 -19.79 24.23
N GLN A 59 37.67 -20.45 25.33
CA GLN A 59 36.93 -20.34 26.58
C GLN A 59 36.84 -18.88 27.05
N GLU A 60 37.96 -18.14 27.07
CA GLU A 60 37.99 -16.72 27.45
C GLU A 60 37.10 -15.87 26.53
N GLN A 61 37.18 -16.09 25.21
CA GLN A 61 36.32 -15.40 24.24
C GLN A 61 34.84 -15.65 24.55
N VAL A 62 34.44 -16.91 24.73
CA VAL A 62 33.04 -17.27 25.03
C VAL A 62 32.60 -16.67 26.37
N GLU A 63 33.42 -16.75 27.41
CA GLU A 63 33.10 -16.15 28.71
C GLU A 63 32.93 -14.64 28.61
N ASP A 64 33.75 -13.95 27.82
CA ASP A 64 33.64 -12.51 27.61
C ASP A 64 32.38 -12.12 26.83
N GLU A 65 32.01 -12.88 25.79
CA GLU A 65 30.75 -12.67 25.07
C GLU A 65 29.53 -12.86 25.98
N VAL A 66 29.52 -13.92 26.81
CA VAL A 66 28.46 -14.15 27.80
C VAL A 66 28.41 -13.00 28.82
N LYS A 67 29.57 -12.55 29.33
CA LYS A 67 29.63 -11.41 30.26
C LYS A 67 29.09 -10.14 29.62
N GLN A 68 29.48 -9.81 28.39
CA GLN A 68 29.00 -8.62 27.69
C GLN A 68 27.49 -8.67 27.45
N ALA A 69 26.97 -9.83 27.02
CA ALA A 69 25.54 -10.03 26.81
C ALA A 69 24.74 -9.84 28.11
N LEU A 70 25.25 -10.36 29.23
CA LEU A 70 24.61 -10.20 30.54
C LEU A 70 24.73 -8.78 31.09
N GLN A 71 25.87 -8.13 30.91
CA GLN A 71 26.11 -6.73 31.33
C GLN A 71 25.15 -5.77 30.63
N ALA A 72 24.86 -5.98 29.34
CA ALA A 72 23.90 -5.18 28.58
C ALA A 72 22.49 -5.18 29.23
N LEU A 73 22.14 -6.27 29.92
CA LEU A 73 20.88 -6.46 30.65
C LEU A 73 20.99 -6.20 32.16
N GLY A 74 22.13 -5.66 32.62
CA GLY A 74 22.32 -5.24 34.02
C GLY A 74 22.94 -6.29 34.94
N TYR A 75 23.48 -7.39 34.41
CA TYR A 75 24.09 -8.45 35.21
C TYR A 75 25.62 -8.39 35.11
N TYR A 76 26.27 -7.94 36.19
CA TYR A 76 27.71 -7.62 36.20
C TYR A 76 28.59 -8.62 36.93
N GLN A 77 27.99 -9.54 37.70
CA GLN A 77 28.70 -10.54 38.46
C GLN A 77 28.20 -11.96 38.12
N PRO A 78 28.20 -12.37 36.84
CA PRO A 78 27.78 -13.72 36.49
C PRO A 78 28.83 -14.75 36.90
N SER A 79 28.37 -15.94 37.27
CA SER A 79 29.20 -17.14 37.43
C SER A 79 29.05 -18.01 36.18
N ILE A 80 30.17 -18.35 35.54
CA ILE A 80 30.19 -19.10 34.29
C ILE A 80 31.04 -20.36 34.49
N ASP A 81 30.45 -21.53 34.27
CA ASP A 81 31.14 -22.82 34.24
C ASP A 81 31.19 -23.34 32.80
N TYR A 82 32.39 -23.31 32.22
CA TYR A 82 32.65 -23.78 30.86
C TYR A 82 33.14 -25.23 30.87
N ARG A 83 32.44 -26.10 30.15
CA ARG A 83 32.85 -27.51 29.96
C ARG A 83 32.88 -27.87 28.50
N ALA A 84 34.08 -28.09 27.98
CA ALA A 84 34.32 -28.68 26.68
C ALA A 84 34.65 -30.16 26.81
N LYS A 85 33.90 -31.03 26.10
CA LYS A 85 34.23 -32.44 25.95
C LYS A 85 34.57 -32.71 24.48
N PRO A 86 35.80 -33.16 24.19
CA PRO A 86 36.12 -33.68 22.87
C PRO A 86 35.30 -34.95 22.60
N ASP A 87 34.69 -35.05 21.43
CA ASP A 87 34.01 -36.25 20.93
C ASP A 87 34.52 -36.55 19.51
N GLY A 88 35.58 -37.34 19.40
CA GLY A 88 36.27 -37.57 18.11
C GLY A 88 36.94 -36.30 17.57
N ASP A 89 36.60 -35.93 16.31
CA ASP A 89 37.02 -34.66 15.67
C ASP A 89 36.11 -33.48 16.04
N GLU A 90 35.12 -33.69 16.92
CA GLU A 90 34.12 -32.71 17.33
C GLU A 90 34.32 -32.26 18.78
N ILE A 91 33.63 -31.17 19.12
CA ILE A 91 33.62 -30.64 20.48
C ILE A 91 32.21 -30.30 20.91
N ASP A 92 31.82 -30.86 22.05
CA ASP A 92 30.57 -30.55 22.73
C ASP A 92 30.86 -29.59 23.88
N ILE A 93 30.35 -28.37 23.75
CA ILE A 93 30.55 -27.29 24.71
C ILE A 93 29.26 -27.08 25.49
N THR A 94 29.34 -27.20 26.81
CA THR A 94 28.26 -26.83 27.73
C THR A 94 28.71 -25.66 28.60
N ILE A 95 27.95 -24.57 28.54
CA ILE A 95 28.16 -23.38 29.36
C ILE A 95 27.02 -23.31 30.36
N THR A 96 27.33 -23.45 31.64
CA THR A 96 26.34 -23.25 32.70
C THR A 96 26.55 -21.86 33.29
N VAL A 97 25.51 -21.03 33.24
CA VAL A 97 25.58 -19.63 33.61
C VAL A 97 24.59 -19.36 34.73
N ASP A 98 25.06 -18.74 35.81
CA ASP A 98 24.23 -18.05 36.79
C ASP A 98 24.44 -16.55 36.59
N ALA A 99 23.39 -15.84 36.19
CA ALA A 99 23.45 -14.41 35.91
C ALA A 99 23.79 -13.58 37.16
N GLY A 100 23.55 -14.12 38.36
CA GLY A 100 23.75 -13.41 39.61
C GLY A 100 22.70 -12.33 39.87
N THR A 101 23.07 -11.32 40.66
CA THR A 101 22.15 -10.25 41.05
C THR A 101 22.03 -9.19 39.95
N ALA A 102 20.79 -8.75 39.70
CA ALA A 102 20.53 -7.66 38.77
C ALA A 102 20.98 -6.33 39.38
N THR A 103 21.67 -5.53 38.59
CA THR A 103 22.08 -4.18 38.97
C THR A 103 20.86 -3.26 38.87
N HIS A 104 20.59 -2.50 39.93
CA HIS A 104 19.50 -1.51 39.96
C HIS A 104 20.03 -0.09 39.96
N ILE A 105 19.25 0.84 39.42
CA ILE A 105 19.60 2.26 39.37
C ILE A 105 19.40 2.86 40.76
N ALA A 106 20.51 3.15 41.46
CA ALA A 106 20.50 3.74 42.79
C ALA A 106 20.35 5.26 42.75
N LYS A 107 20.83 5.90 41.68
CA LYS A 107 20.68 7.33 41.41
C LYS A 107 20.45 7.58 39.93
N SER A 108 19.45 8.41 39.64
CA SER A 108 19.18 8.92 38.30
C SER A 108 19.09 10.44 38.35
N ASP A 109 20.09 11.09 37.73
CA ASP A 109 20.19 12.53 37.59
C ASP A 109 19.99 12.87 36.10
N ILE A 110 18.73 13.09 35.73
CA ILE A 110 18.34 13.46 34.37
C ILE A 110 17.82 14.89 34.40
N GLU A 111 18.56 15.80 33.80
CA GLU A 111 18.24 17.23 33.75
C GLU A 111 18.11 17.69 32.29
N ILE A 112 17.01 18.39 32.00
CA ILE A 112 16.80 19.06 30.70
C ILE A 112 16.76 20.56 30.95
N THR A 113 17.68 21.29 30.32
CA THR A 113 17.77 22.76 30.39
C THR A 113 17.40 23.40 29.04
N GLY A 114 17.33 24.73 29.03
CA GLY A 114 16.91 25.49 27.85
C GLY A 114 15.40 25.52 27.64
N ALA A 115 14.97 25.82 26.42
CA ALA A 115 13.56 26.02 26.09
C ALA A 115 12.71 24.72 26.20
N ALA A 116 13.33 23.54 26.15
CA ALA A 116 12.63 22.26 26.30
C ALA A 116 12.40 21.82 27.75
N ALA A 117 12.89 22.55 28.76
CA ALA A 117 12.80 22.14 30.17
C ALA A 117 11.35 21.83 30.63
N ASN A 118 10.37 22.56 30.08
CA ASN A 118 8.95 22.37 30.36
C ASN A 118 8.17 21.77 29.17
N ASP A 119 8.86 21.26 28.15
CA ASP A 119 8.22 20.69 26.97
C ASP A 119 7.59 19.33 27.32
N PRO A 120 6.27 19.14 27.11
CA PRO A 120 5.58 17.94 27.58
C PRO A 120 6.07 16.66 26.92
N ASP A 121 6.60 16.73 25.69
CA ASP A 121 7.12 15.56 24.97
C ASP A 121 8.45 15.11 25.57
N PHE A 122 9.32 16.05 25.95
CA PHE A 122 10.58 15.75 26.65
C PHE A 122 10.32 15.20 28.06
N LEU A 123 9.39 15.80 28.80
CA LEU A 123 9.00 15.29 30.12
C LEU A 123 8.38 13.89 30.03
N ALA A 124 7.61 13.60 28.99
CA ALA A 124 7.09 12.26 28.73
C ALA A 124 8.20 11.26 28.42
N LEU A 125 9.23 11.68 27.67
CA LEU A 125 10.39 10.86 27.38
C LEU A 125 11.13 10.46 28.66
N ILE A 126 11.35 11.39 29.60
CA ILE A 126 11.99 11.09 30.90
C ILE A 126 11.18 10.05 31.66
N ARG A 127 9.85 10.26 31.80
CA ARG A 127 8.97 9.34 32.54
C ARG A 127 8.96 7.92 31.98
N ASN A 128 9.13 7.77 30.67
CA ASN A 128 9.09 6.47 29.98
C ASN A 128 10.48 5.91 29.66
N SER A 129 11.56 6.50 30.20
CA SER A 129 12.94 6.13 29.88
C SER A 129 13.35 4.74 30.38
N GLY A 130 12.70 4.24 31.45
CA GLY A 130 13.16 3.05 32.17
C GLY A 130 14.51 3.25 32.86
N LEU A 131 14.82 4.51 33.20
CA LEU A 131 16.03 4.93 33.90
C LEU A 131 15.71 5.58 35.26
N SER A 132 14.56 5.26 35.85
CA SER A 132 14.15 5.79 37.15
C SER A 132 14.88 5.10 38.29
N ILE A 133 14.91 5.73 39.47
CA ILE A 133 15.46 5.10 40.67
C ILE A 133 14.70 3.81 40.97
N GLY A 134 15.43 2.71 41.14
CA GLY A 134 14.92 1.36 41.38
C GLY A 134 14.75 0.49 40.13
N ASP A 135 14.76 1.09 38.93
CA ASP A 135 14.70 0.32 37.69
C ASP A 135 15.93 -0.59 37.54
N GLN A 136 15.77 -1.76 36.92
CA GLN A 136 16.89 -2.60 36.54
C GLN A 136 17.70 -1.91 35.45
N LEU A 137 19.02 -1.89 35.61
CA LEU A 137 19.91 -1.30 34.63
C LEU A 137 19.79 -2.04 33.29
N ASN A 138 19.59 -1.29 32.22
CA ASN A 138 19.61 -1.79 30.85
C ASN A 138 20.32 -0.78 29.95
N HIS A 139 21.39 -1.21 29.28
CA HIS A 139 22.20 -0.33 28.44
C HIS A 139 21.44 0.16 27.21
N GLY A 140 20.56 -0.69 26.67
CA GLY A 140 19.69 -0.35 25.56
C GLY A 140 18.77 0.81 25.91
N ASN A 141 18.18 0.83 27.12
CA ASN A 141 17.34 1.94 27.57
C ASN A 141 18.14 3.24 27.67
N TYR A 142 19.36 3.19 28.19
CA TYR A 142 20.24 4.35 28.33
C TYR A 142 20.59 5.00 26.98
N GLU A 143 21.08 4.20 26.03
CA GLU A 143 21.42 4.70 24.69
C GLU A 143 20.18 5.11 23.88
N ALA A 144 19.08 4.36 24.00
CA ALA A 144 17.82 4.70 23.34
C ALA A 144 17.25 6.03 23.85
N PHE A 145 17.34 6.29 25.15
CA PHE A 145 16.89 7.54 25.75
C PHE A 145 17.71 8.74 25.25
N LYS A 146 19.05 8.64 25.23
CA LYS A 146 19.93 9.67 24.66
C LYS A 146 19.61 9.96 23.20
N SER A 147 19.50 8.92 22.38
CA SER A 147 19.16 9.04 20.96
C SER A 147 17.77 9.69 20.77
N SER A 148 16.81 9.35 21.63
CA SER A 148 15.46 9.90 21.58
C SER A 148 15.41 11.39 21.96
N LEU A 149 16.23 11.83 22.93
CA LEU A 149 16.37 13.25 23.27
C LEU A 149 16.88 14.06 22.06
N SER A 150 18.00 13.62 21.46
CA SER A 150 18.58 14.29 20.29
C SER A 150 17.63 14.28 19.09
N SER A 151 16.95 13.15 18.84
CA SER A 151 15.99 13.02 17.75
C SER A 151 14.75 13.91 17.96
N LEU A 152 14.25 14.03 19.19
CA LEU A 152 13.11 14.88 19.53
C LEU A 152 13.48 16.37 19.41
N ALA A 153 14.70 16.73 19.81
CA ALA A 153 15.25 18.07 19.63
C ALA A 153 15.27 18.47 18.15
N LEU A 154 15.88 17.64 17.30
CA LEU A 154 15.88 17.87 15.84
C LEU A 154 14.47 17.94 15.25
N LYS A 155 13.56 17.07 15.69
CA LYS A 155 12.17 17.04 15.21
C LYS A 155 11.41 18.34 15.54
N LYS A 156 11.63 18.92 16.72
CA LYS A 156 10.91 20.10 17.23
C LYS A 156 11.66 21.42 17.01
N GLY A 157 12.81 21.39 16.34
CA GLY A 157 13.59 22.57 15.96
C GLY A 157 14.47 23.12 17.07
N TYR A 158 15.00 22.27 17.96
CA TYR A 158 16.03 22.62 18.93
C TYR A 158 17.40 22.30 18.33
N PHE A 159 17.86 23.11 17.38
CA PHE A 159 19.05 22.81 16.57
C PHE A 159 20.38 23.04 17.28
N ASP A 160 20.37 23.83 18.36
CA ASP A 160 21.55 24.06 19.20
C ASP A 160 21.61 23.06 20.37
N ALA A 161 20.77 22.01 20.36
CA ALA A 161 20.69 21.08 21.48
C ALA A 161 21.94 20.21 21.58
N GLU A 162 22.45 20.06 22.80
CA GLU A 162 23.64 19.28 23.09
C GLU A 162 23.52 18.47 24.37
N MET A 163 24.22 17.33 24.40
CA MET A 163 24.34 16.49 25.59
C MET A 163 25.56 16.95 26.37
N THR A 164 25.37 17.78 27.40
CA THR A 164 26.46 18.37 28.18
C THR A 164 27.09 17.36 29.15
N LYS A 165 26.31 16.39 29.63
CA LYS A 165 26.81 15.21 30.36
C LYS A 165 26.06 13.94 29.98
N SER A 166 26.78 12.85 29.88
CA SER A 166 26.24 11.50 29.62
C SER A 166 27.17 10.47 30.25
N VAL A 167 26.93 10.15 31.52
CA VAL A 167 27.73 9.20 32.30
C VAL A 167 26.84 8.11 32.89
N MET A 168 27.29 6.87 32.75
CA MET A 168 26.71 5.69 33.39
C MET A 168 27.81 4.95 34.13
N GLU A 169 27.79 5.04 35.46
CA GLU A 169 28.73 4.35 36.34
C GLU A 169 28.04 3.16 36.99
N VAL A 170 28.75 2.03 37.04
CA VAL A 170 28.25 0.81 37.68
C VAL A 170 29.20 0.42 38.80
N ALA A 171 28.63 0.08 39.95
CA ALA A 171 29.34 -0.47 41.09
C ALA A 171 28.94 -1.95 41.26
N PRO A 172 29.63 -2.90 40.58
CA PRO A 172 29.23 -4.31 40.57
C PRO A 172 29.14 -4.92 41.97
N SER A 173 30.04 -4.54 42.88
CA SER A 173 30.06 -5.04 44.26
C SER A 173 28.82 -4.67 45.08
N ARG A 174 28.04 -3.68 44.63
CA ARG A 174 26.80 -3.23 45.29
C ARG A 174 25.56 -3.57 44.49
N ALA A 175 25.69 -4.12 43.28
CA ALA A 175 24.61 -4.24 42.30
C ALA A 175 23.87 -2.90 42.09
N GLU A 176 24.61 -1.79 42.07
CA GLU A 176 24.08 -0.44 41.92
C GLU A 176 24.64 0.27 40.69
N ALA A 177 23.81 1.09 40.05
CA ALA A 177 24.18 1.97 38.95
C ALA A 177 23.81 3.43 39.23
N PHE A 178 24.63 4.34 38.69
CA PHE A 178 24.50 5.79 38.82
C PHE A 178 24.45 6.41 37.42
N ILE A 179 23.35 7.07 37.10
CA ILE A 179 23.11 7.66 35.79
C ILE A 179 23.10 9.18 35.93
N ILE A 180 23.87 9.86 35.07
CA ILE A 180 23.90 11.32 34.95
C ILE A 180 23.75 11.69 33.47
N ILE A 181 22.62 12.32 33.13
CA ILE A 181 22.32 12.80 31.78
C ILE A 181 21.87 14.25 31.89
N HIS A 182 22.69 15.18 31.40
CA HIS A 182 22.36 16.59 31.32
C HIS A 182 22.25 16.98 29.85
N PHE A 183 21.07 17.44 29.45
CA PHE A 183 20.73 17.78 28.08
C PHE A 183 20.32 19.24 27.99
N ASP A 184 21.12 20.06 27.32
CA ASP A 184 20.74 21.44 27.04
C ASP A 184 20.05 21.51 25.68
N SER A 185 18.77 21.87 25.68
CA SER A 185 18.01 22.02 24.43
C SER A 185 18.30 23.32 23.69
N GLY A 186 18.97 24.28 24.32
CA GLY A 186 19.12 25.62 23.76
C GLY A 186 17.77 26.28 23.51
N LYS A 187 17.61 26.89 22.33
CA LYS A 187 16.38 27.59 21.94
C LYS A 187 15.55 26.76 20.96
N ARG A 188 14.24 27.05 20.92
CA ARG A 188 13.33 26.51 19.91
C ARG A 188 13.25 27.46 18.74
N TYR A 189 13.57 26.99 17.54
CA TYR A 189 13.50 27.76 16.31
C TYR A 189 12.10 27.72 15.68
N ASN A 190 11.81 28.75 14.89
CA ASN A 190 10.57 28.92 14.13
C ASN A 190 10.81 28.75 12.63
N PHE A 191 9.75 28.48 11.87
CA PHE A 191 9.79 28.56 10.41
C PHE A 191 9.96 30.02 9.97
N GLY A 192 10.95 30.29 9.14
CA GLY A 192 11.11 31.57 8.44
C GLY A 192 10.52 31.54 7.04
N GLN A 193 10.91 32.51 6.22
CA GLN A 193 10.49 32.62 4.82
C GLN A 193 10.79 31.35 4.01
N THR A 194 9.81 30.93 3.20
CA THR A 194 9.97 29.85 2.20
C THR A 194 10.43 30.42 0.87
N LEU A 195 11.53 29.89 0.32
CA LEU A 195 12.17 30.36 -0.91
C LEU A 195 12.13 29.25 -1.97
N PHE A 196 11.44 29.51 -3.07
CA PHE A 196 11.31 28.55 -4.17
C PHE A 196 12.31 28.84 -5.29
N GLN A 197 12.91 27.77 -5.83
CA GLN A 197 13.82 27.84 -6.98
C GLN A 197 13.49 26.75 -8.00
N GLY A 198 13.60 27.09 -9.29
CA GLY A 198 13.42 26.12 -10.39
C GLY A 198 11.96 25.77 -10.74
N SER A 199 10.97 26.42 -10.12
CA SER A 199 9.55 26.21 -10.44
C SER A 199 9.14 26.87 -11.76
N GLN A 200 8.35 26.14 -12.55
CA GLN A 200 7.59 26.66 -13.70
C GLN A 200 6.16 27.13 -13.33
N ILE A 201 5.77 26.97 -12.07
CA ILE A 201 4.45 27.27 -11.52
C ILE A 201 4.51 28.58 -10.72
N ASP A 202 3.45 29.38 -10.82
CA ASP A 202 3.32 30.66 -10.13
C ASP A 202 3.39 30.50 -8.60
N GLN A 203 3.97 31.50 -7.94
CA GLN A 203 4.26 31.51 -6.50
C GLN A 203 2.99 31.33 -5.65
N ASP A 204 1.88 32.00 -5.99
CA ASP A 204 0.60 31.90 -5.30
C ASP A 204 0.08 30.45 -5.19
N ARG A 205 0.32 29.65 -6.24
CA ARG A 205 -0.04 28.23 -6.25
C ARG A 205 0.88 27.40 -5.36
N LEU A 206 2.17 27.73 -5.30
CA LEU A 206 3.13 27.05 -4.42
C LEU A 206 2.86 27.36 -2.95
N ASP A 207 2.52 28.60 -2.64
CA ASP A 207 2.24 29.06 -1.28
C ASP A 207 1.04 28.30 -0.68
N SER A 208 0.03 28.00 -1.50
CA SER A 208 -1.13 27.19 -1.08
C SER A 208 -0.78 25.78 -0.58
N LEU A 209 0.41 25.27 -0.93
CA LEU A 209 0.89 23.94 -0.54
C LEU A 209 1.59 23.96 0.82
N ILE A 210 2.03 25.12 1.31
CA ILE A 210 2.78 25.24 2.56
C ILE A 210 1.88 24.83 3.74
N PRO A 211 2.24 23.81 4.55
CA PRO A 211 1.44 23.34 5.67
C PRO A 211 1.76 24.06 6.99
N TYR A 212 2.55 25.12 6.92
CA TYR A 212 2.99 25.92 8.05
C TYR A 212 2.80 27.41 7.80
N GLN A 213 2.85 28.19 8.88
CA GLN A 213 2.89 29.64 8.85
C GLN A 213 4.31 30.12 9.18
N GLU A 214 4.70 31.24 8.60
CA GLU A 214 5.93 31.93 9.03
C GLU A 214 5.81 32.30 10.51
N ASN A 215 6.93 32.25 11.22
CA ASN A 215 7.06 32.47 12.66
C ASN A 215 6.41 31.44 13.60
N GLU A 216 5.81 30.37 13.07
CA GLU A 216 5.36 29.29 13.95
C GLU A 216 6.51 28.35 14.37
N PRO A 217 6.41 27.66 15.52
CA PRO A 217 7.46 26.75 15.97
C PRO A 217 7.77 25.65 14.96
N TYR A 218 9.06 25.46 14.69
CA TYR A 218 9.52 24.47 13.72
C TYR A 218 9.07 23.06 14.10
N LEU A 219 8.67 22.29 13.08
CA LEU A 219 8.33 20.89 13.24
C LEU A 219 8.63 20.12 11.95
N ALA A 220 9.57 19.16 12.02
CA ALA A 220 10.03 18.39 10.86
C ALA A 220 8.90 17.66 10.12
N SER A 221 7.84 17.23 10.83
CA SER A 221 6.69 16.59 10.19
C SER A 221 5.93 17.50 9.25
N LYS A 222 5.98 18.83 9.44
CA LYS A 222 5.39 19.80 8.50
C LYS A 222 6.20 19.91 7.21
N LEU A 223 7.53 19.80 7.26
CA LEU A 223 8.35 19.70 6.05
C LEU A 223 8.08 18.42 5.27
N GLY A 224 7.92 17.29 5.98
CA GLY A 224 7.51 16.02 5.37
C GLY A 224 6.16 16.14 4.65
N LEU A 225 5.16 16.75 5.30
CA LEU A 225 3.86 17.03 4.70
C LEU A 225 3.96 17.98 3.51
N PHE A 226 4.84 18.99 3.58
CA PHE A 226 5.05 19.92 2.47
C PHE A 226 5.63 19.22 1.24
N ASN A 227 6.62 18.35 1.44
CA ASN A 227 7.19 17.52 0.39
C ASN A 227 6.12 16.57 -0.22
N GLU A 228 5.28 15.94 0.61
CA GLU A 228 4.16 15.11 0.14
C GLU A 228 3.17 15.92 -0.72
N ARG A 229 2.83 17.14 -0.29
CA ARG A 229 1.93 18.05 -1.02
C ARG A 229 2.50 18.47 -2.38
N LEU A 230 3.78 18.85 -2.41
CA LEU A 230 4.50 19.17 -3.66
C LEU A 230 4.60 17.96 -4.61
N SER A 231 4.77 16.75 -4.07
CA SER A 231 4.78 15.53 -4.87
C SER A 231 3.39 15.21 -5.45
N SER A 232 2.35 15.37 -4.62
CA SER A 232 0.97 15.01 -4.95
C SER A 232 0.34 15.85 -6.06
N VAL A 233 0.77 17.10 -6.26
CA VAL A 233 0.30 17.93 -7.39
C VAL A 233 0.85 17.44 -8.74
N GLY A 234 1.97 16.71 -8.74
CA GLY A 234 2.55 16.11 -9.94
C GLY A 234 3.24 17.09 -10.90
N TRP A 235 3.42 18.34 -10.50
CA TRP A 235 4.07 19.39 -11.31
C TRP A 235 5.58 19.24 -11.39
N PHE A 236 6.21 18.49 -10.48
CA PHE A 236 7.66 18.40 -10.34
C PHE A 236 8.16 16.96 -10.48
N SER A 237 9.35 16.79 -11.06
CA SER A 237 10.07 15.51 -11.15
C SER A 237 11.03 15.30 -9.98
N SER A 238 11.54 16.39 -9.41
CA SER A 238 12.43 16.39 -8.25
C SER A 238 12.01 17.52 -7.30
N ILE A 239 12.01 17.21 -6.01
CA ILE A 239 11.62 18.11 -4.93
C ILE A 239 12.64 17.94 -3.80
N PHE A 240 13.22 19.05 -3.38
CA PHE A 240 14.05 19.12 -2.19
C PHE A 240 13.50 20.23 -1.28
N VAL A 241 13.17 19.87 -0.05
CA VAL A 241 12.66 20.78 0.98
C VAL A 241 13.59 20.67 2.18
N GLY A 242 14.22 21.77 2.56
CA GLY A 242 15.12 21.79 3.72
C GLY A 242 15.25 23.18 4.32
N GLY A 243 15.43 23.23 5.64
CA GLY A 243 15.89 24.44 6.32
C GLY A 243 17.40 24.42 6.49
N ASP A 244 18.06 25.55 6.30
CA ASP A 244 19.48 25.70 6.61
C ASP A 244 19.66 26.49 7.91
N VAL A 245 20.16 25.82 8.94
CA VAL A 245 20.42 26.42 10.26
C VAL A 245 21.52 27.48 10.18
N ASN A 246 22.44 27.38 9.22
CA ASN A 246 23.53 28.35 9.05
C ASN A 246 23.03 29.68 8.48
N GLU A 247 21.89 29.67 7.77
CA GLU A 247 21.26 30.87 7.20
C GLU A 247 20.16 31.46 8.10
N ARG A 248 20.10 31.03 9.37
CA ARG A 248 19.11 31.50 10.34
C ARG A 248 19.15 33.02 10.51
N LYS A 249 17.95 33.62 10.62
CA LYS A 249 17.78 35.05 10.93
C LYS A 249 17.13 35.19 12.29
N GLY A 250 17.94 35.45 13.31
CA GLY A 250 17.46 35.40 14.70
C GLY A 250 17.02 33.99 15.07
N ASP A 251 15.77 33.83 15.48
CA ASP A 251 15.20 32.54 15.88
C ASP A 251 14.41 31.86 14.72
N GLU A 252 14.49 32.38 13.50
CA GLU A 252 13.81 31.86 12.31
C GLU A 252 14.76 31.11 11.35
N ILE A 253 14.30 29.96 10.85
CA ILE A 253 15.02 29.15 9.84
C ILE A 253 14.37 29.33 8.46
N PRO A 254 15.07 29.91 7.46
CA PRO A 254 14.54 29.98 6.10
C PRO A 254 14.42 28.58 5.50
N ILE A 255 13.34 28.33 4.76
CA ILE A 255 13.08 27.04 4.12
C ILE A 255 13.34 27.15 2.61
N HIS A 256 14.36 26.44 2.14
CA HIS A 256 14.71 26.36 0.74
C HIS A 256 13.98 25.21 0.06
N VAL A 257 13.34 25.52 -1.07
CA VAL A 257 12.57 24.59 -1.87
C VAL A 257 13.12 24.57 -3.29
N ALA A 258 13.94 23.58 -3.59
CA ALA A 258 14.47 23.39 -4.94
C ALA A 258 13.58 22.41 -5.71
N LEU A 259 13.09 22.87 -6.86
CA LEU A 259 12.11 22.16 -7.69
C LEU A 259 12.66 21.95 -9.09
N SER A 260 12.32 20.81 -9.69
CA SER A 260 12.55 20.56 -11.11
C SER A 260 11.22 20.27 -11.81
N PRO A 261 10.90 20.94 -12.93
CA PRO A 261 9.66 20.71 -13.65
C PRO A 261 9.49 19.25 -14.07
N ALA A 262 8.29 18.70 -13.88
CA ALA A 262 7.95 17.38 -14.40
C ALA A 262 8.03 17.39 -15.95
N VAL A 263 8.34 16.23 -16.53
CA VAL A 263 8.27 16.07 -17.99
C VAL A 263 6.89 16.46 -18.53
N ARG A 264 6.86 17.19 -19.64
CA ARG A 264 5.63 17.77 -20.22
C ARG A 264 4.64 16.75 -20.78
N ASN A 265 5.11 15.54 -21.07
CA ASN A 265 4.32 14.46 -21.64
C ASN A 265 4.70 13.15 -20.93
N LYS A 266 3.72 12.47 -20.36
CA LYS A 266 3.83 11.11 -19.85
C LYS A 266 2.86 10.24 -20.64
N VAL A 267 3.32 9.10 -21.12
CA VAL A 267 2.46 8.16 -21.86
C VAL A 267 2.51 6.85 -21.10
N GLU A 268 1.34 6.38 -20.66
CA GLU A 268 1.17 5.07 -20.04
C GLU A 268 0.45 4.16 -21.04
N VAL A 269 0.94 2.95 -21.21
CA VAL A 269 0.36 1.95 -22.11
C VAL A 269 -0.08 0.75 -21.28
N GLY A 270 -1.28 0.24 -21.56
CA GLY A 270 -1.82 -0.96 -20.95
C GLY A 270 -2.35 -1.92 -22.02
N MET A 271 -2.27 -3.21 -21.76
CA MET A 271 -2.81 -4.23 -22.64
C MET A 271 -3.53 -5.30 -21.83
N GLY A 272 -4.61 -5.83 -22.39
CA GLY A 272 -5.38 -6.94 -21.84
C GLY A 272 -5.95 -7.78 -22.98
N TYR A 273 -6.38 -8.99 -22.63
CA TYR A 273 -7.06 -9.88 -23.56
C TYR A 273 -8.09 -10.70 -22.79
N SER A 274 -9.30 -10.78 -23.30
CA SER A 274 -10.29 -11.73 -22.82
C SER A 274 -11.01 -12.39 -23.98
N THR A 275 -11.57 -13.58 -23.75
CA THR A 275 -12.26 -14.35 -24.80
C THR A 275 -13.55 -13.68 -25.28
N ASP A 276 -14.15 -12.80 -24.49
CA ASP A 276 -15.38 -12.06 -24.76
C ASP A 276 -15.15 -10.68 -25.37
N VAL A 277 -14.16 -9.92 -24.89
CA VAL A 277 -13.85 -8.55 -25.37
C VAL A 277 -12.77 -8.56 -26.47
N GLY A 278 -11.95 -9.61 -26.53
CA GLY A 278 -10.77 -9.69 -27.39
C GLY A 278 -9.59 -8.86 -26.83
N TYR A 279 -8.74 -8.36 -27.72
CA TYR A 279 -7.64 -7.49 -27.32
C TYR A 279 -8.16 -6.13 -26.85
N ASN A 280 -7.61 -5.65 -25.73
CA ASN A 280 -7.87 -4.32 -25.18
C ASN A 280 -6.55 -3.58 -25.01
N PHE A 281 -6.37 -2.48 -25.75
CA PHE A 281 -5.19 -1.63 -25.68
C PHE A 281 -5.56 -0.27 -25.09
N LYS A 282 -4.82 0.18 -24.08
CA LYS A 282 -5.04 1.45 -23.38
C LYS A 282 -3.83 2.36 -23.59
N LEU A 283 -4.07 3.60 -24.00
CA LEU A 283 -3.07 4.65 -24.08
C LEU A 283 -3.54 5.85 -23.26
N ASN A 284 -2.74 6.26 -22.29
CA ASN A 284 -3.04 7.36 -21.39
C ASN A 284 -1.94 8.41 -21.49
N TRP A 285 -2.22 9.48 -22.24
CA TRP A 285 -1.32 10.60 -22.42
C TRP A 285 -1.65 11.71 -21.41
N LYS A 286 -0.71 11.98 -20.51
CA LYS A 286 -0.82 13.01 -19.48
C LYS A 286 0.14 14.15 -19.77
N LYS A 287 -0.36 15.38 -19.65
CA LYS A 287 0.42 16.61 -19.54
C LYS A 287 0.24 17.11 -18.10
N PRO A 288 1.18 16.82 -17.18
CA PRO A 288 1.01 17.13 -15.76
C PRO A 288 0.87 18.63 -15.45
N TRP A 289 1.40 19.47 -16.34
CA TRP A 289 1.23 20.92 -16.34
C TRP A 289 1.22 21.43 -17.78
N ILE A 290 0.46 22.49 -18.04
CA ILE A 290 0.30 23.15 -19.35
C ILE A 290 0.75 24.61 -19.31
N ASN A 291 0.50 25.27 -18.19
CA ASN A 291 0.82 26.67 -17.95
C ASN A 291 1.31 26.85 -16.51
N SER A 292 1.73 28.06 -16.16
CA SER A 292 2.21 28.39 -14.82
C SER A 292 1.12 28.38 -13.74
N LYS A 293 -0.16 28.34 -14.14
CA LYS A 293 -1.30 28.15 -13.22
C LYS A 293 -1.54 26.68 -12.82
N GLY A 294 -0.72 25.74 -13.30
CA GLY A 294 -0.79 24.33 -12.91
C GLY A 294 -1.91 23.53 -13.58
N HIS A 295 -2.50 24.05 -14.65
CA HIS A 295 -3.52 23.33 -15.43
C HIS A 295 -2.92 22.05 -16.04
N SER A 296 -3.71 21.00 -16.18
CA SER A 296 -3.25 19.73 -16.75
C SER A 296 -4.24 19.14 -17.74
N LEU A 297 -3.75 18.29 -18.65
CA LEU A 297 -4.57 17.57 -19.63
C LEU A 297 -4.28 16.08 -19.52
N THR A 298 -5.32 15.28 -19.53
CA THR A 298 -5.23 13.82 -19.65
C THR A 298 -6.07 13.38 -20.85
N VAL A 299 -5.50 12.60 -21.74
CA VAL A 299 -6.20 11.95 -22.86
C VAL A 299 -6.08 10.45 -22.67
N LYS A 300 -7.21 9.78 -22.45
CA LYS A 300 -7.33 8.34 -22.30
C LYS A 300 -7.96 7.77 -23.57
N SER A 301 -7.26 6.87 -24.22
CA SER A 301 -7.76 6.11 -25.36
C SER A 301 -7.78 4.64 -24.99
N GLU A 302 -8.91 3.99 -25.23
CA GLU A 302 -9.09 2.55 -25.07
C GLU A 302 -9.54 2.00 -26.42
N PHE A 303 -8.83 1.01 -26.92
CA PHE A 303 -9.08 0.38 -28.20
C PHE A 303 -9.38 -1.08 -27.93
N SER A 304 -10.63 -1.46 -28.14
CA SER A 304 -11.10 -2.85 -28.07
C SER A 304 -12.07 -3.09 -29.21
N LYS A 305 -12.36 -4.36 -29.49
CA LYS A 305 -13.34 -4.72 -30.52
C LYS A 305 -14.76 -4.26 -30.15
N VAL A 306 -15.06 -4.30 -28.85
CA VAL A 306 -16.41 -4.13 -28.31
C VAL A 306 -16.71 -2.67 -27.97
N GLN A 307 -15.74 -1.94 -27.42
CA GLN A 307 -15.99 -0.60 -26.88
C GLN A 307 -14.75 0.32 -27.00
N PRO A 308 -14.36 0.76 -28.22
CA PRO A 308 -13.34 1.78 -28.36
C PRO A 308 -13.85 3.13 -27.84
N LYS A 309 -13.02 3.83 -27.07
CA LYS A 309 -13.34 5.17 -26.54
C LYS A 309 -12.12 6.07 -26.42
N ILE A 310 -12.36 7.37 -26.55
CA ILE A 310 -11.37 8.43 -26.30
C ILE A 310 -12.01 9.45 -25.36
N GLU A 311 -11.32 9.80 -24.29
CA GLU A 311 -11.74 10.80 -23.31
C GLU A 311 -10.60 11.78 -23.05
N ALA A 312 -10.89 13.07 -23.17
CA ALA A 312 -9.99 14.16 -22.82
C ALA A 312 -10.52 14.88 -21.58
N ALA A 313 -9.66 15.11 -20.60
CA ALA A 313 -9.97 15.79 -19.36
C ALA A 313 -8.97 16.92 -19.11
N TYR A 314 -9.45 18.16 -19.07
CA TYR A 314 -8.67 19.36 -18.75
C TYR A 314 -8.96 19.80 -17.33
N LYS A 315 -7.94 19.79 -16.46
CA LYS A 315 -8.03 20.11 -15.04
C LYS A 315 -7.54 21.54 -14.78
N ILE A 316 -8.31 22.28 -13.98
CA ILE A 316 -8.06 23.67 -13.58
C ILE A 316 -8.03 23.74 -12.05
N PRO A 317 -6.84 23.72 -11.42
CA PRO A 317 -6.69 23.93 -9.98
C PRO A 317 -7.22 25.30 -9.54
N LEU A 318 -7.86 25.33 -8.37
CA LEU A 318 -8.26 26.56 -7.68
C LEU A 318 -7.22 26.93 -6.62
N ASP A 319 -7.56 27.83 -5.70
CA ASP A 319 -6.62 28.37 -4.70
C ASP A 319 -6.05 27.31 -3.78
N ASP A 320 -6.89 26.43 -3.23
CA ASP A 320 -6.42 25.17 -2.64
C ASP A 320 -6.22 24.14 -3.76
N VAL A 321 -5.04 24.19 -4.38
CA VAL A 321 -4.70 23.45 -5.60
C VAL A 321 -4.78 21.93 -5.44
N LEU A 322 -4.63 21.43 -4.21
CA LEU A 322 -4.67 20.00 -3.90
C LEU A 322 -6.09 19.49 -3.77
N ASN A 323 -6.95 20.26 -3.10
CA ASN A 323 -8.26 19.78 -2.71
C ASN A 323 -9.37 20.29 -3.63
N ASN A 324 -9.13 21.34 -4.41
CA ASN A 324 -10.18 22.03 -5.16
C ASN A 324 -9.77 22.29 -6.61
N TYR A 325 -10.60 21.80 -7.55
CA TYR A 325 -10.40 22.08 -8.98
C TYR A 325 -11.70 21.94 -9.77
N TYR A 326 -11.72 22.57 -10.94
CA TYR A 326 -12.67 22.28 -12.02
C TYR A 326 -12.05 21.29 -13.01
N GLN A 327 -12.90 20.55 -13.70
CA GLN A 327 -12.50 19.68 -14.81
C GLN A 327 -13.49 19.79 -15.95
N VAL A 328 -12.98 19.99 -17.17
CA VAL A 328 -13.76 19.92 -18.41
C VAL A 328 -13.44 18.60 -19.08
N ILE A 329 -14.46 17.80 -19.37
CA ILE A 329 -14.33 16.48 -19.96
C ILE A 329 -15.03 16.46 -21.32
N GLY A 330 -14.39 15.86 -22.31
CA GLY A 330 -15.01 15.52 -23.59
C GLY A 330 -14.71 14.08 -23.93
N GLY A 331 -15.67 13.33 -24.45
CA GLY A 331 -15.49 11.92 -24.74
C GLY A 331 -16.32 11.43 -25.91
N ILE A 332 -15.76 10.46 -26.64
CA ILE A 332 -16.42 9.72 -27.71
C ILE A 332 -16.28 8.25 -27.38
N ARG A 333 -17.37 7.49 -27.52
CA ARG A 333 -17.38 6.05 -27.32
C ARG A 333 -18.25 5.40 -28.37
N TYR A 334 -17.75 4.34 -28.98
CA TYR A 334 -18.54 3.45 -29.81
C TYR A 334 -18.71 2.13 -29.07
N VAL A 335 -19.90 1.53 -29.15
CA VAL A 335 -20.22 0.21 -28.58
C VAL A 335 -20.75 -0.66 -29.71
N ASP A 336 -20.17 -1.84 -29.88
CA ASP A 336 -20.75 -2.94 -30.66
C ASP A 336 -20.59 -4.21 -29.82
N ASN A 337 -21.59 -4.46 -28.98
CA ASN A 337 -21.59 -5.53 -28.01
C ASN A 337 -22.93 -6.28 -28.03
N HIS A 338 -22.90 -7.58 -28.25
CA HIS A 338 -24.10 -8.42 -28.30
C HIS A 338 -25.21 -7.83 -29.21
N ASP A 339 -26.27 -7.29 -28.60
CA ASP A 339 -27.43 -6.71 -29.26
C ASP A 339 -27.51 -5.19 -29.07
N THR A 340 -26.39 -4.57 -28.67
CA THR A 340 -26.20 -3.13 -28.49
C THR A 340 -25.24 -2.59 -29.53
N ARG A 341 -25.68 -1.62 -30.32
CA ARG A 341 -24.79 -0.80 -31.15
C ARG A 341 -25.06 0.67 -30.86
N SER A 342 -24.07 1.41 -30.38
CA SER A 342 -24.25 2.83 -30.09
C SER A 342 -23.00 3.68 -30.34
N THR A 343 -23.22 4.97 -30.62
CA THR A 343 -22.18 6.00 -30.67
C THR A 343 -22.55 7.11 -29.70
N GLU A 344 -21.74 7.27 -28.66
CA GLU A 344 -21.89 8.28 -27.62
C GLU A 344 -20.92 9.44 -27.87
N TYR A 345 -21.44 10.67 -27.78
CA TYR A 345 -20.66 11.89 -27.63
C TYR A 345 -21.02 12.53 -26.30
N SER A 346 -20.01 12.94 -25.53
CA SER A 346 -20.23 13.54 -24.22
C SER A 346 -19.33 14.75 -24.00
N ALA A 347 -19.88 15.72 -23.29
CA ALA A 347 -19.15 16.88 -22.79
C ALA A 347 -19.62 17.16 -21.36
N GLY A 348 -18.70 17.46 -20.45
CA GLY A 348 -19.05 17.64 -19.05
C GLY A 348 -18.19 18.69 -18.36
N LEU A 349 -18.79 19.36 -17.39
CA LEU A 349 -18.12 20.21 -16.43
C LEU A 349 -18.25 19.58 -15.05
N GLU A 350 -17.13 19.45 -14.34
CA GLU A 350 -17.08 18.88 -13.00
C GLU A 350 -16.41 19.85 -12.02
N ARG A 351 -16.93 19.89 -10.79
CA ARG A 351 -16.29 20.55 -9.64
C ARG A 351 -15.91 19.48 -8.62
N HIS A 352 -14.62 19.43 -8.28
CA HIS A 352 -14.03 18.41 -7.42
C HIS A 352 -13.58 18.96 -6.08
N TRP A 353 -14.01 18.35 -4.98
CA TRP A 353 -13.55 18.65 -3.62
C TRP A 353 -12.92 17.40 -2.99
N LYS A 354 -11.73 17.52 -2.43
CA LYS A 354 -11.13 16.52 -1.53
C LYS A 354 -11.38 16.95 -0.09
N LEU A 355 -12.14 16.15 0.65
CA LEU A 355 -12.44 16.35 2.06
C LEU A 355 -11.29 15.82 2.93
N GLU A 356 -11.14 16.35 4.13
CA GLU A 356 -10.11 15.94 5.10
C GLU A 356 -10.17 14.44 5.43
N SER A 357 -11.37 13.85 5.42
CA SER A 357 -11.60 12.42 5.60
C SER A 357 -11.07 11.53 4.45
N GLY A 358 -10.45 12.12 3.42
CA GLY A 358 -9.96 11.46 2.21
C GLY A 358 -11.04 11.19 1.15
N TRP A 359 -12.28 11.58 1.41
CA TRP A 359 -13.39 11.45 0.46
C TRP A 359 -13.29 12.54 -0.62
N LYS A 360 -13.51 12.16 -1.87
CA LYS A 360 -13.67 13.07 -3.00
C LYS A 360 -15.15 13.24 -3.29
N ARG A 361 -15.61 14.47 -3.37
CA ARG A 361 -16.96 14.84 -3.83
C ARG A 361 -16.83 15.49 -5.20
N VAL A 362 -17.67 15.08 -6.14
CA VAL A 362 -17.71 15.61 -7.51
C VAL A 362 -19.14 16.00 -7.82
N ALA A 363 -19.38 17.28 -8.08
CA ALA A 363 -20.63 17.73 -8.70
C ALA A 363 -20.37 17.88 -10.20
N SER A 364 -21.21 17.27 -11.03
CA SER A 364 -21.05 17.24 -12.48
C SER A 364 -22.28 17.74 -13.19
N LEU A 365 -22.08 18.32 -14.37
CA LEU A 365 -23.11 18.56 -15.37
C LEU A 365 -22.59 17.98 -16.68
N ARG A 366 -23.22 16.93 -17.18
CA ARG A 366 -22.82 16.21 -18.38
C ARG A 366 -23.88 16.31 -19.46
N TRP A 367 -23.50 16.79 -20.64
CA TRP A 367 -24.26 16.60 -21.85
C TRP A 367 -23.89 15.26 -22.50
N LEU A 368 -24.89 14.51 -22.94
CA LEU A 368 -24.76 13.24 -23.62
C LEU A 368 -25.65 13.26 -24.88
N TYR A 369 -25.04 12.88 -26.00
CA TYR A 369 -25.72 12.48 -27.22
C TYR A 369 -25.43 11.01 -27.47
N GLU A 370 -26.44 10.20 -27.75
CA GLU A 370 -26.26 8.80 -28.10
C GLU A 370 -27.18 8.39 -29.24
N ASP A 371 -26.59 7.97 -30.36
CA ASP A 371 -27.29 7.25 -31.43
C ASP A 371 -27.15 5.76 -31.16
N TYR A 372 -28.27 5.05 -31.01
CA TYR A 372 -28.28 3.66 -30.56
C TYR A 372 -29.27 2.77 -31.29
N LYS A 373 -28.92 1.48 -31.33
CA LYS A 373 -29.81 0.34 -31.54
C LYS A 373 -29.62 -0.64 -30.39
N GLN A 374 -30.71 -1.03 -29.76
CA GLN A 374 -30.78 -1.98 -28.66
C GLN A 374 -31.81 -3.08 -28.97
N GLY A 375 -31.38 -4.32 -28.88
CA GLY A 375 -32.25 -5.45 -29.17
C GLY A 375 -32.74 -5.47 -30.62
N GLU A 376 -33.92 -6.07 -30.84
CA GLU A 376 -34.51 -6.11 -32.19
C GLU A 376 -35.25 -4.82 -32.55
N PHE A 377 -35.94 -4.22 -31.57
CA PHE A 377 -36.99 -3.23 -31.83
C PHE A 377 -36.68 -1.80 -31.35
N GLU A 378 -35.64 -1.58 -30.55
CA GLU A 378 -35.36 -0.26 -29.99
C GLU A 378 -34.21 0.39 -30.76
N SER A 379 -34.45 1.54 -31.38
CA SER A 379 -33.39 2.37 -31.95
C SER A 379 -33.80 3.83 -31.90
N GLY A 380 -32.83 4.72 -31.78
CA GLY A 380 -33.11 6.15 -31.76
C GLY A 380 -31.89 6.98 -31.42
N VAL A 381 -32.15 8.26 -31.24
CA VAL A 381 -31.17 9.24 -30.75
C VAL A 381 -31.67 9.75 -29.41
N ALA A 382 -30.77 9.81 -28.43
CA ALA A 382 -31.03 10.37 -27.12
C ALA A 382 -30.13 11.59 -26.87
N HIS A 383 -30.75 12.68 -26.45
CA HIS A 383 -30.10 13.88 -25.94
C HIS A 383 -30.39 14.02 -24.45
N MET A 384 -29.33 14.16 -23.65
CA MET A 384 -29.48 14.28 -22.19
C MET A 384 -28.56 15.36 -21.64
N LEU A 385 -29.12 16.19 -20.76
CA LEU A 385 -28.38 16.99 -19.80
C LEU A 385 -28.52 16.34 -18.41
N ILE A 386 -27.39 15.95 -17.84
CA ILE A 386 -27.27 15.06 -16.70
C ILE A 386 -26.50 15.76 -15.58
N PRO A 387 -27.16 16.49 -14.67
CA PRO A 387 -26.59 16.82 -13.39
C PRO A 387 -26.29 15.55 -12.58
N GLY A 388 -25.14 15.52 -11.91
CA GLY A 388 -24.72 14.40 -11.11
C GLY A 388 -23.94 14.79 -9.86
N LEU A 389 -23.94 13.89 -8.88
CA LEU A 389 -23.17 14.00 -7.66
C LEU A 389 -22.51 12.66 -7.36
N THR A 390 -21.19 12.65 -7.22
CA THR A 390 -20.40 11.45 -6.90
C THR A 390 -19.59 11.67 -5.63
N TYR A 391 -19.64 10.70 -4.72
CA TYR A 391 -18.75 10.57 -3.59
C TYR A 391 -17.86 9.34 -3.78
N SER A 392 -16.55 9.49 -3.61
CA SER A 392 -15.63 8.35 -3.71
C SER A 392 -14.47 8.45 -2.74
N ARG A 393 -13.93 7.30 -2.33
CA ARG A 393 -12.71 7.22 -1.52
C ARG A 393 -11.95 5.96 -1.89
N THR A 394 -10.63 6.10 -2.03
CA THR A 394 -9.71 4.98 -2.24
C THR A 394 -8.59 5.09 -1.22
N ARG A 395 -8.31 4.00 -0.52
CA ARG A 395 -7.20 3.86 0.44
C ARG A 395 -6.45 2.58 0.12
N THR A 396 -5.13 2.62 0.04
CA THR A 396 -4.30 1.45 -0.28
C THR A 396 -2.99 1.46 0.50
N ARG A 397 -2.46 0.26 0.78
CA ARG A 397 -1.15 0.01 1.39
C ARG A 397 -0.54 -1.27 0.79
N GLY A 398 0.78 -1.34 0.69
CA GLY A 398 1.49 -2.54 0.21
C GLY A 398 1.97 -2.49 -1.26
N GLY A 399 2.09 -1.31 -1.87
CA GLY A 399 2.68 -1.14 -3.21
C GLY A 399 1.73 -1.48 -4.37
N ALA A 400 2.30 -2.02 -5.46
CA ALA A 400 1.57 -2.28 -6.71
C ALA A 400 0.53 -3.41 -6.60
N MET A 401 0.80 -4.41 -5.75
CA MET A 401 -0.16 -5.45 -5.35
C MET A 401 -0.51 -5.22 -3.87
N PRO A 402 -1.51 -4.38 -3.56
CA PRO A 402 -1.75 -3.92 -2.19
C PRO A 402 -2.19 -5.08 -1.28
N THR A 403 -1.70 -5.11 -0.04
CA THR A 403 -2.08 -6.09 1.01
C THR A 403 -3.29 -5.63 1.82
N TRP A 404 -3.55 -4.33 1.81
CA TRP A 404 -4.72 -3.72 2.41
C TRP A 404 -5.21 -2.59 1.52
N GLY A 405 -6.52 -2.52 1.31
CA GLY A 405 -7.11 -1.38 0.65
C GLY A 405 -8.62 -1.43 0.58
N ASP A 406 -9.23 -0.29 0.35
CA ASP A 406 -10.64 -0.21 0.01
C ASP A 406 -10.92 0.92 -0.96
N ARG A 407 -11.88 0.66 -1.83
CA ARG A 407 -12.47 1.62 -2.76
C ARG A 407 -13.97 1.66 -2.51
N GLN A 408 -14.53 2.85 -2.41
CA GLN A 408 -15.95 3.09 -2.22
C GLN A 408 -16.37 4.22 -3.15
N MET A 409 -17.49 4.05 -3.85
CA MET A 409 -18.07 5.05 -4.73
C MET A 409 -19.59 5.02 -4.63
N PHE A 410 -20.21 6.18 -4.56
CA PHE A 410 -21.64 6.36 -4.66
C PHE A 410 -21.92 7.51 -5.63
N SER A 411 -22.82 7.31 -6.57
CA SER A 411 -23.17 8.32 -7.57
C SER A 411 -24.68 8.42 -7.76
N VAL A 412 -25.14 9.65 -7.93
CA VAL A 412 -26.51 10.00 -8.30
C VAL A 412 -26.45 10.82 -9.58
N GLU A 413 -27.23 10.44 -10.58
CA GLU A 413 -27.42 11.17 -11.83
C GLU A 413 -28.92 11.38 -12.04
N VAL A 414 -29.33 12.57 -12.51
CA VAL A 414 -30.74 12.89 -12.77
C VAL A 414 -30.86 13.50 -14.16
N THR A 415 -31.94 13.19 -14.88
CA THR A 415 -32.33 13.88 -16.12
C THR A 415 -33.78 14.32 -16.03
N ASP A 416 -34.09 15.44 -16.68
CA ASP A 416 -35.46 15.94 -16.75
C ASP A 416 -35.70 16.66 -18.08
N PRO A 417 -36.85 16.47 -18.75
CA PRO A 417 -37.24 17.27 -19.90
C PRO A 417 -37.22 18.78 -19.67
N ALA A 418 -37.48 19.24 -18.45
CA ALA A 418 -37.35 20.65 -18.08
C ALA A 418 -35.90 21.18 -18.18
N LEU A 419 -34.90 20.29 -18.18
CA LEU A 419 -33.48 20.61 -18.35
C LEU A 419 -32.99 20.39 -19.81
N GLY A 420 -33.89 20.02 -20.72
CA GLY A 420 -33.57 19.74 -22.13
C GLY A 420 -33.17 18.28 -22.41
N SER A 421 -33.51 17.34 -21.51
CA SER A 421 -33.27 15.90 -21.71
C SER A 421 -34.48 15.20 -22.33
N ASP A 422 -34.28 14.23 -23.21
CA ASP A 422 -35.39 13.49 -23.84
C ASP A 422 -36.16 12.58 -22.85
N ASN A 423 -35.48 12.13 -21.79
CA ASN A 423 -36.08 11.28 -20.77
C ASN A 423 -35.97 11.90 -19.37
N ARG A 424 -36.95 11.57 -18.52
CA ARG A 424 -36.85 11.76 -17.07
C ARG A 424 -36.35 10.48 -16.43
N LEU A 425 -35.21 10.53 -15.76
CA LEU A 425 -34.72 9.41 -14.96
C LEU A 425 -33.93 9.87 -13.75
N ALA A 426 -33.88 9.03 -12.72
CA ALA A 426 -32.90 9.12 -11.64
C ALA A 426 -32.10 7.82 -11.58
N ARG A 427 -30.77 7.92 -11.69
CA ARG A 427 -29.85 6.78 -11.66
C ARG A 427 -28.98 6.83 -10.42
N LEU A 428 -29.01 5.74 -9.66
CA LEU A 428 -28.17 5.52 -8.48
C LEU A 428 -27.20 4.40 -8.77
N ARG A 429 -25.95 4.54 -8.33
CA ARG A 429 -24.95 3.47 -8.37
C ARG A 429 -24.07 3.50 -7.12
N GLY A 430 -23.83 2.34 -6.54
CA GLY A 430 -22.91 2.13 -5.43
C GLY A 430 -21.91 1.05 -5.78
N GLN A 431 -20.63 1.31 -5.55
CA GLN A 431 -19.54 0.35 -5.78
C GLN A 431 -18.64 0.29 -4.57
N THR A 432 -18.22 -0.92 -4.19
CA THR A 432 -17.18 -1.07 -3.19
C THR A 432 -16.28 -2.27 -3.48
N ALA A 433 -14.99 -2.11 -3.18
CA ALA A 433 -14.00 -3.17 -3.26
C ALA A 433 -13.10 -3.12 -2.02
N TRP A 434 -12.75 -4.29 -1.48
CA TRP A 434 -12.01 -4.44 -0.24
C TRP A 434 -10.93 -5.51 -0.39
N ILE A 435 -9.70 -5.15 -0.06
CA ILE A 435 -8.57 -6.07 -0.02
C ILE A 435 -8.10 -6.19 1.42
N ARG A 436 -7.99 -7.42 1.91
CA ARG A 436 -7.46 -7.70 3.24
C ARG A 436 -6.54 -8.91 3.19
N SER A 437 -5.37 -8.80 3.81
CA SER A 437 -4.46 -9.93 4.03
C SER A 437 -4.62 -10.47 5.45
N LEU A 438 -4.67 -11.80 5.58
CA LEU A 438 -4.66 -12.49 6.88
C LEU A 438 -3.23 -12.78 7.35
N SER A 439 -2.32 -13.00 6.40
CA SER A 439 -0.88 -13.17 6.61
C SER A 439 -0.13 -12.63 5.38
N GLU A 440 1.19 -12.69 5.38
CA GLU A 440 2.01 -12.29 4.21
C GLU A 440 1.71 -13.14 2.95
N ASN A 441 1.14 -14.34 3.14
CA ASN A 441 0.89 -15.30 2.06
C ASN A 441 -0.60 -15.50 1.76
N GLN A 442 -1.50 -14.81 2.47
CA GLN A 442 -2.95 -14.99 2.31
C GLN A 442 -3.65 -13.65 2.12
N ARG A 443 -4.46 -13.55 1.07
CA ARG A 443 -5.13 -12.32 0.67
C ARG A 443 -6.53 -12.59 0.18
N GLY A 444 -7.48 -11.76 0.61
CA GLY A 444 -8.86 -11.78 0.17
C GLY A 444 -9.22 -10.49 -0.54
N LEU A 445 -10.02 -10.61 -1.59
CA LEU A 445 -10.61 -9.50 -2.31
C LEU A 445 -12.13 -9.70 -2.39
N PHE A 446 -12.87 -8.66 -2.00
CA PHE A 446 -14.32 -8.62 -2.09
C PHE A 446 -14.73 -7.43 -2.94
N ARG A 447 -15.68 -7.61 -3.86
CA ARG A 447 -16.28 -6.54 -4.66
C ARG A 447 -17.80 -6.62 -4.63
N LEU A 448 -18.45 -5.47 -4.65
CA LEU A 448 -19.90 -5.32 -4.76
C LEU A 448 -20.22 -4.10 -5.65
N ASP A 449 -21.07 -4.27 -6.66
CA ASP A 449 -21.59 -3.21 -7.52
C ASP A 449 -23.11 -3.32 -7.58
N ALA A 450 -23.81 -2.24 -7.28
CA ALA A 450 -25.26 -2.20 -7.32
C ALA A 450 -25.75 -0.90 -7.95
N GLY A 451 -26.84 -0.98 -8.71
CA GLY A 451 -27.39 0.15 -9.43
C GLY A 451 -28.90 0.07 -9.62
N ALA A 452 -29.52 1.24 -9.73
CA ALA A 452 -30.95 1.40 -9.98
C ALA A 452 -31.21 2.60 -10.88
N VAL A 453 -32.07 2.45 -11.87
CA VAL A 453 -32.59 3.51 -12.74
C VAL A 453 -34.10 3.60 -12.55
N PHE A 454 -34.54 4.71 -11.99
CA PHE A 454 -35.95 5.04 -11.82
C PHE A 454 -36.40 5.84 -13.04
N THR A 455 -37.25 5.24 -13.86
CA THR A 455 -37.83 5.82 -15.07
C THR A 455 -39.18 5.16 -15.37
N ASP A 456 -40.09 5.94 -15.96
CA ASP A 456 -41.43 5.49 -16.37
C ASP A 456 -41.35 4.59 -17.61
N HIS A 457 -40.46 4.89 -18.55
CA HIS A 457 -40.33 4.17 -19.83
C HIS A 457 -38.86 3.78 -20.09
N LEU A 458 -38.51 2.52 -19.82
CA LEU A 458 -37.14 2.03 -20.06
C LEU A 458 -36.78 2.00 -21.56
N ALA A 459 -37.74 1.67 -22.43
CA ALA A 459 -37.50 1.55 -23.88
C ALA A 459 -36.99 2.84 -24.53
N THR A 460 -37.28 4.00 -23.93
CA THR A 460 -36.81 5.31 -24.41
C THR A 460 -35.49 5.72 -23.79
N VAL A 461 -34.98 5.00 -22.78
CA VAL A 461 -33.68 5.27 -22.15
C VAL A 461 -32.59 4.61 -22.99
N PRO A 462 -31.51 5.31 -23.36
CA PRO A 462 -30.46 4.75 -24.18
C PRO A 462 -29.64 3.69 -23.41
N PRO A 463 -28.98 2.75 -24.12
CA PRO A 463 -28.23 1.64 -23.53
C PRO A 463 -27.21 2.05 -22.47
N SER A 464 -26.49 3.17 -22.69
CA SER A 464 -25.45 3.64 -21.76
C SER A 464 -25.97 4.02 -20.37
N MET A 465 -27.28 4.25 -20.24
CA MET A 465 -27.97 4.58 -18.99
C MET A 465 -28.69 3.37 -18.36
N ARG A 466 -28.63 2.18 -18.99
CA ARG A 466 -29.15 0.92 -18.46
C ARG A 466 -28.06 0.14 -17.73
N PHE A 467 -28.43 -0.97 -17.09
CA PHE A 467 -27.46 -1.86 -16.46
C PHE A 467 -27.39 -3.22 -17.15
N PHE A 468 -26.18 -3.74 -17.27
CA PHE A 468 -25.87 -5.08 -17.76
C PHE A 468 -24.85 -5.72 -16.81
N ALA A 469 -24.90 -7.04 -16.65
CA ALA A 469 -23.94 -7.80 -15.86
C ALA A 469 -23.19 -8.83 -16.72
N GLY A 470 -22.08 -9.37 -16.20
CA GLY A 470 -21.21 -10.34 -16.87
C GLY A 470 -19.87 -9.74 -17.33
N GLY A 471 -18.84 -10.58 -17.41
CA GLY A 471 -17.45 -10.21 -17.71
C GLY A 471 -16.56 -10.02 -16.47
N ASP A 472 -15.29 -9.68 -16.70
CA ASP A 472 -14.16 -9.75 -15.75
C ASP A 472 -14.41 -9.06 -14.40
N ASN A 473 -15.05 -7.88 -14.43
CA ASN A 473 -15.28 -7.05 -13.24
C ASN A 473 -16.74 -7.12 -12.76
N SER A 474 -17.47 -8.15 -13.18
CA SER A 474 -18.88 -8.35 -12.84
C SER A 474 -19.14 -9.80 -12.43
N ILE A 475 -19.31 -10.71 -13.37
CA ILE A 475 -19.57 -12.13 -13.13
C ILE A 475 -18.71 -12.91 -14.12
N ARG A 476 -17.52 -13.36 -13.68
CA ARG A 476 -16.60 -14.12 -14.53
C ARG A 476 -17.22 -15.45 -14.94
N GLY A 477 -16.90 -15.91 -16.15
CA GLY A 477 -17.54 -17.08 -16.76
C GLY A 477 -18.76 -16.73 -17.64
N TYR A 478 -19.32 -15.53 -17.47
CA TYR A 478 -20.27 -14.92 -18.41
C TYR A 478 -19.55 -13.92 -19.31
N GLY A 479 -20.00 -13.78 -20.55
CA GLY A 479 -19.46 -12.76 -21.46
C GLY A 479 -19.78 -11.35 -20.97
N TYR A 480 -18.94 -10.39 -21.35
CA TYR A 480 -19.07 -8.97 -21.04
C TYR A 480 -20.47 -8.43 -21.35
N GLU A 481 -21.18 -7.99 -20.31
CA GLU A 481 -22.55 -7.44 -20.39
C GLU A 481 -23.59 -8.39 -21.00
N SER A 482 -23.38 -9.71 -20.90
CA SER A 482 -24.27 -10.74 -21.47
C SER A 482 -25.49 -11.12 -20.60
N VAL A 483 -25.51 -10.68 -19.34
CA VAL A 483 -26.55 -11.00 -18.34
C VAL A 483 -27.49 -9.80 -18.18
N GLY A 484 -28.77 -10.03 -18.49
CA GLY A 484 -29.82 -9.03 -18.32
C GLY A 484 -31.14 -9.44 -18.99
N PRO A 485 -32.18 -8.60 -18.88
CA PRO A 485 -33.47 -8.80 -19.53
C PRO A 485 -33.34 -8.90 -21.05
N ARG A 486 -34.27 -9.64 -21.66
CA ARG A 486 -34.33 -9.87 -23.10
C ARG A 486 -35.72 -9.51 -23.65
N ASP A 487 -35.77 -9.08 -24.90
CA ASP A 487 -37.02 -8.85 -25.62
C ASP A 487 -37.68 -10.16 -26.07
N SER A 488 -38.85 -10.07 -26.71
CA SER A 488 -39.59 -11.22 -27.24
C SER A 488 -38.84 -12.01 -28.33
N ALA A 489 -37.82 -11.41 -28.96
CA ALA A 489 -36.93 -12.06 -29.92
C ALA A 489 -35.71 -12.70 -29.24
N GLY A 490 -35.60 -12.63 -27.90
CA GLY A 490 -34.50 -13.16 -27.12
C GLY A 490 -33.25 -12.28 -27.13
N LYS A 491 -33.34 -11.03 -27.59
CA LYS A 491 -32.24 -10.07 -27.67
C LYS A 491 -32.08 -9.28 -26.38
N LEU A 492 -30.85 -8.98 -25.98
CA LEU A 492 -30.58 -8.23 -24.75
C LEU A 492 -31.17 -6.82 -24.79
N LEU A 493 -31.74 -6.37 -23.67
CA LEU A 493 -32.31 -5.02 -23.48
C LEU A 493 -31.58 -4.20 -22.41
N GLY A 494 -31.00 -4.86 -21.41
CA GLY A 494 -30.49 -4.21 -20.20
C GLY A 494 -31.59 -4.00 -19.15
N GLY A 495 -31.17 -3.88 -17.89
CA GLY A 495 -32.05 -3.80 -16.72
C GLY A 495 -32.15 -2.41 -16.11
N LYS A 496 -33.26 -2.16 -15.40
CA LYS A 496 -33.41 -1.02 -14.47
C LYS A 496 -32.52 -1.17 -13.25
N TYR A 497 -32.29 -2.41 -12.81
CA TYR A 497 -31.55 -2.72 -11.60
C TYR A 497 -30.42 -3.68 -11.91
N MET A 498 -29.36 -3.63 -11.10
CA MET A 498 -28.26 -4.58 -11.16
C MET A 498 -27.64 -4.71 -9.78
N ALA A 499 -27.18 -5.91 -9.46
CA ALA A 499 -26.37 -6.20 -8.30
C ALA A 499 -25.40 -7.33 -8.63
N THR A 500 -24.12 -7.13 -8.37
CA THR A 500 -23.06 -8.11 -8.60
C THR A 500 -22.11 -8.11 -7.41
N SER A 501 -21.63 -9.29 -7.03
CA SER A 501 -20.74 -9.53 -5.91
C SER A 501 -19.66 -10.50 -6.35
N SER A 502 -18.43 -10.30 -5.87
CA SER A 502 -17.30 -11.16 -6.15
C SER A 502 -16.50 -11.39 -4.87
N LEU A 503 -16.19 -12.66 -4.60
CA LEU A 503 -15.31 -13.10 -3.53
C LEU A 503 -14.12 -13.82 -4.14
N GLU A 504 -12.92 -13.34 -3.86
CA GLU A 504 -11.68 -13.93 -4.33
C GLU A 504 -10.72 -14.17 -3.17
N TYR A 505 -10.14 -15.36 -3.13
CA TYR A 505 -9.08 -15.74 -2.21
C TYR A 505 -7.81 -16.04 -2.99
N GLN A 506 -6.70 -15.47 -2.53
CA GLN A 506 -5.38 -15.60 -3.14
C GLN A 506 -4.39 -16.13 -2.11
N TYR A 507 -3.57 -17.09 -2.54
CA TYR A 507 -2.50 -17.70 -1.76
C TYR A 507 -1.16 -17.58 -2.46
N ARG A 508 -0.14 -17.06 -1.77
CA ARG A 508 1.22 -16.93 -2.29
C ARG A 508 1.87 -18.31 -2.37
N VAL A 509 2.11 -18.79 -3.58
CA VAL A 509 2.66 -20.14 -3.82
C VAL A 509 4.18 -20.11 -3.72
N TYR A 510 4.81 -19.14 -4.40
CA TYR A 510 6.27 -19.00 -4.44
C TYR A 510 6.67 -17.63 -4.96
N GLY A 511 7.62 -16.95 -4.29
CA GLY A 511 8.09 -15.63 -4.73
C GLY A 511 6.90 -14.71 -5.03
N ASP A 512 6.87 -14.07 -6.19
CA ASP A 512 5.79 -13.13 -6.54
C ASP A 512 4.57 -13.77 -7.22
N TRP A 513 4.43 -15.09 -7.14
CA TRP A 513 3.35 -15.87 -7.76
C TRP A 513 2.29 -16.28 -6.73
N TRP A 514 1.05 -16.01 -7.08
CA TRP A 514 -0.12 -16.34 -6.26
C TRP A 514 -1.10 -17.19 -7.06
N GLY A 515 -1.67 -18.20 -6.42
CA GLY A 515 -2.87 -18.88 -6.91
C GLY A 515 -4.11 -18.16 -6.39
N ALA A 516 -5.17 -18.11 -7.19
CA ALA A 516 -6.44 -17.51 -6.84
C ALA A 516 -7.59 -18.48 -7.06
N ILE A 517 -8.62 -18.39 -6.22
CA ILE A 517 -9.94 -18.97 -6.44
C ILE A 517 -10.98 -17.88 -6.24
N PHE A 518 -12.06 -17.92 -7.00
CA PHE A 518 -13.10 -16.91 -6.89
C PHE A 518 -14.50 -17.46 -7.14
N TYR A 519 -15.48 -16.75 -6.59
CA TYR A 519 -16.90 -16.97 -6.77
C TYR A 519 -17.59 -15.62 -6.96
N ASP A 520 -18.27 -15.47 -8.09
CA ASP A 520 -18.99 -14.29 -8.49
C ASP A 520 -20.49 -14.61 -8.56
N TYR A 521 -21.33 -13.65 -8.18
CA TYR A 521 -22.79 -13.81 -8.13
C TYR A 521 -23.47 -12.50 -8.47
N GLY A 522 -24.48 -12.52 -9.34
CA GLY A 522 -25.19 -11.29 -9.69
C GLY A 522 -26.30 -11.43 -10.72
N SER A 523 -26.92 -10.30 -11.02
CA SER A 523 -27.98 -10.18 -12.02
C SER A 523 -28.15 -8.73 -12.49
N ALA A 524 -28.82 -8.56 -13.62
CA ALA A 524 -29.44 -7.32 -14.05
C ALA A 524 -30.92 -7.61 -14.41
N TRP A 525 -31.85 -6.77 -13.96
CA TRP A 525 -33.29 -7.05 -14.07
C TRP A 525 -34.18 -5.81 -14.14
N ASN A 526 -35.46 -6.03 -14.47
CA ASN A 526 -36.51 -5.00 -14.47
C ASN A 526 -37.51 -5.21 -13.32
N ASP A 527 -38.10 -6.40 -13.22
CA ASP A 527 -39.13 -6.70 -12.20
C ASP A 527 -38.57 -7.61 -11.10
N SER A 528 -38.12 -8.81 -11.48
CA SER A 528 -37.51 -9.79 -10.57
C SER A 528 -36.11 -10.23 -11.05
N PRO A 529 -35.14 -10.40 -10.15
CA PRO A 529 -33.79 -10.82 -10.53
C PRO A 529 -33.74 -12.28 -10.99
N ASP A 530 -33.01 -12.53 -12.08
CA ASP A 530 -32.56 -13.86 -12.53
C ASP A 530 -31.08 -14.01 -12.13
N TRP A 531 -30.83 -14.54 -10.94
CA TRP A 531 -29.48 -14.61 -10.39
C TRP A 531 -28.65 -15.69 -11.07
N VAL A 532 -27.40 -15.33 -11.39
CA VAL A 532 -26.41 -16.25 -11.95
C VAL A 532 -25.12 -16.19 -11.17
N SER A 533 -24.35 -17.27 -11.23
CA SER A 533 -23.11 -17.46 -10.52
C SER A 533 -22.00 -17.97 -11.44
N GLY A 534 -20.80 -17.46 -11.19
CA GLY A 534 -19.58 -17.84 -11.89
C GLY A 534 -18.51 -18.24 -10.89
N ALA A 535 -17.72 -19.26 -11.21
CA ALA A 535 -16.62 -19.70 -10.35
C ALA A 535 -15.38 -19.98 -11.18
N GLY A 536 -14.21 -19.86 -10.56
CA GLY A 536 -12.98 -20.11 -11.27
C GLY A 536 -11.72 -20.10 -10.44
N VAL A 537 -10.62 -20.33 -11.14
CA VAL A 537 -9.25 -20.33 -10.60
C VAL A 537 -8.42 -19.35 -11.40
N GLY A 538 -7.37 -18.82 -10.78
CA GLY A 538 -6.49 -17.86 -11.44
C GLY A 538 -5.07 -17.89 -10.94
N VAL A 539 -4.21 -17.23 -11.71
CA VAL A 539 -2.82 -16.95 -11.36
C VAL A 539 -2.66 -15.44 -11.25
N ARG A 540 -1.93 -14.98 -10.23
CA ARG A 540 -1.48 -13.59 -10.11
C ARG A 540 0.03 -13.56 -10.07
N TRP A 541 0.61 -12.63 -10.80
CA TRP A 541 2.03 -12.35 -10.72
C TRP A 541 2.25 -10.89 -10.36
N ALA A 542 2.88 -10.63 -9.22
CA ALA A 542 3.29 -9.28 -8.82
C ALA A 542 4.54 -8.88 -9.61
N SER A 543 4.36 -8.54 -10.89
CA SER A 543 5.47 -8.18 -11.77
C SER A 543 6.05 -6.79 -11.42
N PRO A 544 7.29 -6.49 -11.84
CA PRO A 544 7.89 -5.17 -11.64
C PRO A 544 7.10 -4.00 -12.26
N VAL A 545 6.21 -4.29 -13.22
CA VAL A 545 5.41 -3.29 -13.95
C VAL A 545 3.94 -3.25 -13.50
N GLY A 546 3.57 -4.02 -12.47
CA GLY A 546 2.20 -4.13 -11.93
C GLY A 546 1.68 -5.56 -11.86
N PRO A 547 0.54 -5.81 -11.19
CA PRO A 547 -0.02 -7.15 -11.10
C PRO A 547 -0.55 -7.63 -12.46
N VAL A 548 -0.20 -8.87 -12.79
CA VAL A 548 -0.72 -9.61 -13.95
C VAL A 548 -1.73 -10.62 -13.45
N THR A 549 -2.90 -10.68 -14.06
CA THR A 549 -3.95 -11.65 -13.73
C THR A 549 -4.23 -12.56 -14.92
N LEU A 550 -4.35 -13.85 -14.66
CA LEU A 550 -4.87 -14.84 -15.60
C LEU A 550 -5.96 -15.64 -14.91
N ASP A 551 -7.21 -15.52 -15.37
CA ASP A 551 -8.37 -16.21 -14.79
C ASP A 551 -8.99 -17.19 -15.78
N PHE A 552 -9.40 -18.33 -15.23
CA PHE A 552 -10.14 -19.39 -15.89
C PHE A 552 -11.49 -19.51 -15.18
N ALA A 553 -12.57 -19.17 -15.86
CA ALA A 553 -13.87 -19.00 -15.25
C ALA A 553 -14.98 -19.78 -15.97
N TRP A 554 -15.94 -20.29 -15.21
CA TRP A 554 -17.10 -21.04 -15.71
C TRP A 554 -18.39 -20.42 -15.13
N GLY A 555 -19.38 -20.16 -15.99
CA GLY A 555 -20.74 -19.87 -15.55
C GLY A 555 -21.44 -21.17 -15.13
N LEU A 556 -22.19 -21.12 -14.02
CA LEU A 556 -22.74 -22.32 -13.37
C LEU A 556 -24.23 -22.54 -13.66
N ASP A 557 -24.95 -21.53 -14.14
CA ASP A 557 -26.41 -21.54 -14.16
C ASP A 557 -27.04 -21.68 -15.55
N LYS A 558 -26.32 -21.44 -16.66
CA LYS A 558 -26.89 -21.59 -18.02
C LYS A 558 -26.09 -22.60 -18.84
N GLU A 559 -26.80 -23.52 -19.51
CA GLU A 559 -26.20 -24.62 -20.29
C GLU A 559 -25.29 -24.14 -21.45
N LYS A 560 -25.40 -22.86 -21.86
CA LYS A 560 -24.57 -22.24 -22.90
C LYS A 560 -23.38 -21.43 -22.36
N ASP A 561 -23.14 -21.46 -21.05
CA ASP A 561 -22.09 -20.67 -20.43
C ASP A 561 -20.72 -21.27 -20.71
N LYS A 562 -20.01 -20.59 -21.61
CA LYS A 562 -18.70 -20.96 -22.09
C LYS A 562 -17.68 -20.61 -21.02
N PHE A 563 -16.75 -21.54 -20.79
CA PHE A 563 -15.46 -21.24 -20.21
C PHE A 563 -14.90 -19.93 -20.79
N GLN A 564 -14.54 -18.99 -19.91
CA GLN A 564 -13.91 -17.73 -20.27
C GLN A 564 -12.47 -17.70 -19.76
N LEU A 565 -11.61 -17.08 -20.57
CA LEU A 565 -10.24 -16.80 -20.19
C LEU A 565 -10.06 -15.28 -20.15
N HIS A 566 -9.54 -14.80 -19.03
CA HIS A 566 -9.32 -13.37 -18.80
C HIS A 566 -7.85 -13.13 -18.48
N PHE A 567 -7.22 -12.23 -19.23
CA PHE A 567 -5.85 -11.79 -19.01
C PHE A 567 -5.83 -10.27 -18.87
N SER A 568 -5.27 -9.78 -17.77
CA SER A 568 -5.14 -8.35 -17.54
C SER A 568 -3.78 -8.00 -16.94
N LEU A 569 -3.27 -6.83 -17.34
CA LEU A 569 -2.13 -6.18 -16.71
C LEU A 569 -2.59 -4.81 -16.20
N GLY A 570 -2.50 -4.59 -14.90
CA GLY A 570 -2.89 -3.32 -14.30
C GLY A 570 -3.43 -3.47 -12.87
N PRO A 571 -3.70 -2.36 -12.19
CA PRO A 571 -4.13 -2.36 -10.79
C PRO A 571 -5.49 -3.03 -10.61
N GLU A 572 -5.68 -3.68 -9.46
CA GLU A 572 -6.91 -4.41 -9.10
C GLU A 572 -8.04 -3.54 -8.50
N LEU A 573 -7.75 -2.29 -8.11
CA LEU A 573 -8.67 -1.32 -7.46
C LEU A 573 -8.87 -0.04 -8.28
#